data_AF-A0A172Q896-F1
#
_entry.id   AF-A0A172Q896-F1
#
_cell.length_a   1.000
_cell.length_b   1.000
_cell.length_c   1.000
_cell.angle_alpha   90.00
_cell.angle_beta   90.00
_cell.angle_gamma   90.00
#
_symmetry.space_group_name_H-M   'P 1'
#
loop_
_entity.id
_entity.type
_entity.pdbx_description
1 polymer ?
#
loop_
_entity_poly.entity_id
_entity_poly.type
_entity_poly.pdbx_seq_one_letter_code
_entity_poly.pdbx_strand_id
1 'polypeptide(L)' 'MSNKEKTNEKTFEENLKDLESIVSRLENGDVPLETAIAEFQEGMRLSKQLEKTLQDAEKTLVKVMQADGTEKEMDA' A
#
# COMPACT_ATOMS: atom_id res chain seq x y z
N MET A 1 -29.10 0.01 17.15
CA MET A 1 -28.57 0.36 15.82
C MET A 1 -27.08 0.09 15.84
N SER A 2 -26.60 -0.73 14.90
CA SER A 2 -25.33 -1.47 14.97
C SER A 2 -24.09 -0.58 15.09
N ASN A 3 -23.28 -0.89 16.09
CA ASN A 3 -21.92 -0.40 16.28
C ASN A 3 -21.05 -0.99 15.15
N LYS A 4 -20.74 -0.18 14.13
CA LYS A 4 -19.87 -0.60 13.02
C LYS A 4 -18.44 -0.63 13.56
N GLU A 5 -17.89 -1.84 13.65
CA GLU A 5 -16.53 -2.13 14.09
C GLU A 5 -15.54 -1.19 13.39
N LYS A 6 -14.75 -0.44 14.17
CA LYS A 6 -13.59 0.28 13.67
C LYS A 6 -12.58 -0.76 13.21
N THR A 7 -12.55 -1.03 11.92
CA THR A 7 -11.44 -1.73 11.29
C THR A 7 -10.20 -0.86 11.48
N ASN A 8 -9.30 -1.29 12.37
CA ASN A 8 -7.97 -0.70 12.54
C ASN A 8 -7.15 -1.05 11.29
N GLU A 9 -7.44 -0.38 10.18
CA GLU A 9 -6.58 -0.44 9.00
C GLU A 9 -5.28 0.29 9.32
N LYS A 10 -4.15 -0.42 9.14
CA LYS A 10 -2.81 0.16 9.31
C LYS A 10 -2.61 1.35 8.38
N THR A 11 -1.86 2.35 8.81
CA THR A 11 -1.49 3.48 7.95
C THR A 11 -0.59 3.05 6.79
N PHE A 12 -0.38 3.94 5.82
CA PHE A 12 0.55 3.67 4.72
C PHE A 12 1.96 3.37 5.25
N GLU A 13 2.45 4.18 6.19
CA GLU A 13 3.77 4.06 6.80
C GLU A 13 3.93 2.75 7.59
N GLU A 14 2.88 2.34 8.30
CA GLU A 14 2.86 1.07 9.03
C GLU A 14 2.94 -0.13 8.06
N ASN A 15 2.16 -0.10 6.97
CA ASN A 15 2.20 -1.15 5.95
C ASN A 15 3.54 -1.17 5.19
N LEU A 16 4.15 0.00 4.95
CA LEU A 16 5.47 0.11 4.33
C LEU A 16 6.55 -0.52 5.23
N LYS A 17 6.51 -0.22 6.53
CA LYS A 17 7.43 -0.81 7.51
C LYS A 17 7.29 -2.33 7.63
N ASP A 18 6.06 -2.85 7.53
CA ASP A 18 5.82 -4.30 7.49
C ASP A 18 6.45 -4.93 6.24
N LEU A 19 6.31 -4.29 5.07
CA LEU A 19 6.91 -4.74 3.82
C LEU A 19 8.44 -4.75 3.90
N GLU A 20 9.06 -3.67 4.42
CA GLU A 20 10.51 -3.60 4.64
C GLU A 20 11.00 -4.72 5.57
N SER A 21 10.22 -5.02 6.60
CA SER A 21 10.54 -6.09 7.55
C SER A 21 10.47 -7.47 6.90
N ILE A 22 9.50 -7.70 6.01
CA ILE A 22 9.39 -8.93 5.20
C ILE A 22 10.60 -9.07 4.28
N VAL A 23 10.95 -8.01 3.54
CA VAL A 23 12.11 -8.02 2.63
C VAL A 23 13.38 -8.34 3.39
N SER A 24 13.63 -7.67 4.52
CA SER A 24 14.81 -7.93 5.34
C SER A 24 14.90 -9.39 5.82
N ARG A 25 13.78 -10.00 6.22
CA ARG A 25 13.76 -11.42 6.65
C ARG A 25 14.05 -12.36 5.50
N LEU A 26 13.48 -12.12 4.32
CA LEU A 26 13.75 -12.91 3.12
C LEU A 26 15.21 -12.80 2.66
N GLU A 27 15.80 -11.59 2.73
CA GLU A 27 17.20 -11.34 2.36
C GLU A 27 18.20 -11.99 3.32
N ASN A 28 17.87 -12.12 4.61
CA ASN A 28 18.73 -12.78 5.59
C ASN A 28 18.92 -14.28 5.32
N GLY A 29 18.01 -14.92 4.55
CA GLY A 29 18.17 -16.29 4.07
C GLY A 29 18.05 -17.40 5.13
N ASP A 30 17.86 -17.07 6.42
CA ASP A 30 17.69 -18.00 7.54
C ASP A 30 16.21 -18.35 7.81
N VAL A 31 15.38 -18.30 6.76
CA VAL A 31 13.93 -18.54 6.82
C VAL A 31 13.61 -19.87 6.14
N PRO A 32 12.90 -20.81 6.80
CA PRO A 32 12.45 -22.05 6.17
C PRO A 32 11.66 -21.78 4.87
N LEU A 33 11.81 -22.64 3.87
CA LEU A 33 11.23 -22.44 2.53
C LEU A 33 9.71 -22.16 2.58
N GLU A 34 8.98 -22.92 3.39
CA GLU A 34 7.53 -22.77 3.54
C GLU A 34 7.17 -21.40 4.13
N THR A 35 7.99 -20.91 5.06
CA THR A 35 7.82 -19.58 5.66
C THR A 35 8.19 -18.49 4.64
N ALA A 36 9.28 -18.67 3.90
CA ALA A 36 9.70 -17.73 2.86
C ALA A 36 8.64 -17.56 1.77
N ILE A 37 7.95 -18.64 1.38
CA ILE A 37 6.82 -18.58 0.44
C ILE A 37 5.66 -17.75 1.01
N ALA A 38 5.30 -17.97 2.28
CA ALA A 38 4.22 -17.23 2.93
C ALA A 38 4.58 -15.73 3.07
N GLU A 39 5.80 -15.42 3.48
CA GLU A 39 6.31 -14.06 3.59
C GLU A 39 6.37 -13.35 2.23
N PHE A 40 6.79 -14.05 1.18
CA PHE A 40 6.78 -13.52 -0.18
C PHE A 40 5.36 -13.18 -0.66
N GLN A 41 4.39 -14.06 -0.40
CA GLN A 41 2.99 -13.82 -0.75
C GLN A 41 2.43 -12.59 -0.02
N GLU A 42 2.74 -12.46 1.27
CA GLU A 42 2.31 -11.30 2.05
C GLU A 42 3.00 -10.01 1.59
N GLY A 43 4.30 -10.07 1.29
CA GLY A 43 5.05 -8.94 0.74
C GLY A 43 4.47 -8.49 -0.61
N MET A 44 4.11 -9.43 -1.48
CA MET A 44 3.43 -9.13 -2.75
C MET A 44 2.07 -8.47 -2.53
N ARG A 45 1.28 -8.94 -1.55
CA ARG A 45 -0.01 -8.36 -1.20
C ARG A 45 0.13 -6.92 -0.70
N LEU A 46 1.05 -6.69 0.23
CA LEU A 46 1.33 -5.36 0.80
C LEU A 46 1.85 -4.40 -0.28
N SER A 47 2.79 -4.85 -1.11
CA SER A 47 3.33 -4.05 -2.22
C SER A 47 2.21 -3.56 -3.14
N LYS A 48 1.30 -4.45 -3.54
CA LYS A 48 0.15 -4.09 -4.39
C LYS A 48 -0.81 -3.10 -3.72
N GLN A 49 -0.99 -3.22 -2.41
CA GLN A 49 -1.83 -2.32 -1.63
C GLN A 49 -1.21 -0.91 -1.52
N LEU A 50 0.10 -0.83 -1.27
CA LEU A 50 0.85 0.43 -1.21
C LEU A 50 0.86 1.12 -2.58
N GLU A 51 1.12 0.37 -3.65
CA GLU A 51 1.07 0.87 -5.03
C GLU A 51 -0.31 1.48 -5.34
N LYS A 52 -1.39 0.77 -5.01
CA LYS A 52 -2.76 1.28 -5.21
C LYS A 52 -3.00 2.56 -4.42
N THR A 53 -2.53 2.63 -3.17
CA THR A 53 -2.70 3.81 -2.32
C THR A 53 -1.99 5.03 -2.93
N LEU A 54 -0.79 4.83 -3.47
CA LEU A 54 -0.05 5.88 -4.18
C LEU A 54 -0.75 6.31 -5.47
N GLN A 55 -1.25 5.36 -6.27
CA GLN A 55 -2.01 5.66 -7.48
C GLN A 55 -3.30 6.45 -7.19
N ASP A 56 -4.00 6.10 -6.11
CA ASP A 56 -5.22 6.81 -5.71
C ASP A 56 -4.91 8.22 -5.18
N ALA A 57 -3.79 8.39 -4.46
CA ALA A 57 -3.29 9.70 -4.05
C ALA A 57 -2.89 10.56 -5.27
N GLU A 58 -2.15 10.00 -6.22
CA GLU A 58 -1.75 10.66 -7.47
C GLU A 58 -2.97 11.10 -8.28
N LYS A 59 -3.95 10.21 -8.48
CA LYS A 59 -5.22 10.56 -9.14
C LYS A 59 -5.96 11.66 -8.41
N THR A 60 -5.96 11.65 -7.08
CA THR A 60 -6.60 12.70 -6.29
C THR A 60 -5.90 14.04 -6.49
N LEU A 61 -4.56 14.05 -6.52
CA LEU A 61 -3.76 15.24 -6.81
C LEU A 61 -4.00 15.77 -8.23
N VAL A 62 -4.01 14.90 -9.24
CA VAL A 62 -4.33 15.25 -10.64
C VAL A 62 -5.76 15.78 -10.76
N LYS A 63 -6.69 15.26 -9.97
CA LYS A 63 -8.09 15.70 -9.91
C LYS A 63 -8.34 16.92 -9.02
N VAL A 64 -7.31 17.49 -8.37
CA VAL A 64 -7.48 18.77 -7.68
C VAL A 64 -7.78 19.84 -8.74
N MET A 65 -9.06 20.18 -8.80
CA MET A 65 -9.66 21.16 -9.70
C MET A 65 -8.84 22.44 -9.72
N GLN A 66 -8.59 22.97 -10.92
CA GLN A 66 -8.26 24.38 -11.05
C GLN A 66 -9.42 25.21 -10.47
N ALA A 67 -9.12 26.41 -9.96
CA ALA A 67 -10.11 27.29 -9.32
C ALA A 67 -11.32 27.65 -10.22
N ASP A 68 -11.28 27.31 -11.50
CA ASP A 68 -12.32 27.51 -12.51
C ASP A 68 -13.23 26.28 -12.75
N GLY A 69 -12.97 25.16 -12.06
CA GLY A 69 -13.76 23.93 -12.18
C GLY A 69 -13.46 23.07 -13.41
N THR A 70 -12.36 23.31 -14.11
CA THR A 70 -11.97 22.48 -15.26
C THR A 70 -11.09 21.29 -14.85
N GLU A 71 -11.44 20.10 -15.35
CA GLU A 71 -10.60 18.90 -15.26
C GLU A 71 -9.51 18.98 -16.35
N LYS A 72 -8.25 18.81 -15.97
CA LYS A 72 -7.16 18.65 -16.93
C LYS A 72 -6.36 17.41 -16.55
N GLU A 73 -6.26 16.44 -17.45
CA GLU A 73 -5.26 15.39 -17.33
C GLU A 73 -3.88 16.07 -17.40
N MET A 74 -3.02 15.83 -16.39
CA MET A 74 -1.60 16.14 -16.54
C MET A 74 -1.03 15.07 -17.45
N ASP A 75 -0.88 15.40 -18.74
CA ASP A 75 -0.12 14.58 -19.67
C ASP A 75 1.31 14.40 -19.12
N ALA A 76 1.71 13.15 -18.91
CA ALA A 76 3.04 12.75 -18.44
C ALA A 76 4.15 13.09 -19.45
#